data_AF-A0A9E1MY80-F1
#
_entry.id   AF-A0A9E1MY80-F1
#
_cell.length_a   1.000
_cell.length_b   1.000
_cell.length_c   1.000
_cell.angle_alpha   90.00
_cell.angle_beta   90.00
_cell.angle_gamma   90.00
#
_symmetry.space_group_name_H-M   'P 1'
#
loop_
_entity.id
_entity.type
_entity.pdbx_description
1 polymer ?
#
loop_
_entity_poly.entity_id
_entity_poly.type
_entity_poly.pdbx_seq_one_letter_code
_entity_poly.pdbx_strand_id
1 'polypeptide(L)'
;MNLPANASEADIVAELHARSDAANKLSPYFLEPNIEGLVRSIQECDPTFLPDSVRRALQKKLNDRNIVFNATKRATRRSLRDCVRKAQPGLVALAVAIAELISRE
;
A
#
# COMPACT_ATOMS: atom_id res chain seq x y z
N MET A 1 4.71 -20.39 3.44
CA MET A 1 3.27 -20.49 3.13
C MET A 1 3.17 -21.36 1.91
N ASN A 2 2.41 -22.44 2.00
CA ASN A 2 2.12 -23.31 0.87
C ASN A 2 0.74 -22.94 0.33
N LEU A 3 0.60 -21.70 -0.15
CA LEU A 3 -0.63 -21.22 -0.78
C LEU A 3 -0.41 -21.12 -2.30
N PRO A 4 -1.40 -21.50 -3.12
CA PRO A 4 -1.30 -21.33 -4.56
C PRO A 4 -1.31 -19.84 -4.93
N ALA A 5 -0.79 -19.49 -6.12
CA ALA A 5 -0.68 -18.09 -6.56
C ALA A 5 -2.02 -17.36 -6.70
N ASN A 6 -3.13 -18.10 -6.78
CA ASN A 6 -4.49 -17.62 -6.87
C ASN A 6 -5.27 -17.80 -5.54
N ALA A 7 -4.59 -18.01 -4.42
CA ALA A 7 -5.23 -18.07 -3.11
C ALA A 7 -6.07 -16.82 -2.85
N SER A 8 -7.23 -17.00 -2.24
CA SER A 8 -8.06 -15.86 -1.85
C SER A 8 -7.41 -15.10 -0.69
N GLU A 9 -7.77 -13.82 -0.51
CA GLU A 9 -7.34 -13.07 0.68
C GLU A 9 -7.72 -13.80 1.98
N ALA A 10 -8.90 -14.45 2.02
CA ALA A 10 -9.35 -15.22 3.17
C ALA A 10 -8.42 -16.40 3.49
N ASP A 11 -7.93 -17.12 2.47
CA ASP A 11 -6.99 -18.22 2.66
C ASP A 11 -5.64 -17.72 3.18
N ILE A 12 -5.19 -16.56 2.68
CA ILE A 12 -3.95 -15.93 3.14
C ILE A 12 -4.08 -15.49 4.59
N VAL A 13 -5.20 -14.86 4.96
CA VAL A 13 -5.49 -14.45 6.34
C VAL A 13 -5.50 -15.68 7.27
N ALA A 14 -6.20 -16.75 6.90
CA ALA A 14 -6.28 -17.97 7.70
C ALA A 14 -4.89 -18.57 7.95
N GLU A 15 -4.05 -18.68 6.91
CA GLU A 15 -2.68 -19.19 7.02
C GLU A 15 -1.78 -18.29 7.89
N LEU A 16 -1.95 -16.96 7.78
CA LEU A 16 -1.22 -16.00 8.61
C LEU A 16 -1.57 -16.14 10.10
N HIS A 17 -2.86 -16.30 10.42
CA HIS A 17 -3.30 -16.52 11.80
C HIS A 17 -2.84 -17.88 12.33
N ALA A 18 -2.93 -18.96 11.53
CA ALA A 18 -2.53 -20.30 11.94
C ALA A 18 -1.04 -20.40 12.31
N ARG A 19 -0.19 -19.54 11.73
CA ARG A 19 1.27 -19.55 11.92
C ARG A 19 1.77 -18.52 12.95
N SER A 20 0.88 -17.77 13.58
CA SER A 20 1.23 -16.72 14.52
C SER A 20 1.03 -17.16 15.96
N ASP A 21 2.05 -16.99 16.80
CA ASP A 21 1.96 -17.21 18.25
C ASP A 21 1.04 -16.19 18.96
N ALA A 22 0.61 -15.13 18.25
CA ALA A 22 -0.28 -14.09 18.75
C ALA A 22 -1.39 -13.78 17.73
N ALA A 23 -2.07 -14.82 17.25
CA ALA A 23 -3.09 -14.71 16.22
C ALA A 23 -4.19 -13.67 16.53
N ASN A 24 -4.57 -13.50 17.81
CA ASN A 24 -5.57 -12.51 18.24
C ASN A 24 -5.09 -11.04 18.17
N LYS A 25 -3.79 -10.82 18.00
CA LYS A 25 -3.18 -9.49 17.82
C LYS A 25 -2.77 -9.21 16.38
N LEU A 26 -3.03 -10.14 15.46
CA LEU A 26 -2.70 -10.01 14.06
C LEU A 26 -3.87 -9.41 13.27
N SER A 27 -3.62 -8.41 12.44
CA SER A 27 -4.60 -7.82 11.53
C SER A 27 -3.96 -7.61 10.15
N PRO A 28 -4.15 -8.53 9.20
CA PRO A 28 -3.58 -8.41 7.86
C PRO A 28 -4.29 -7.33 7.03
N TYR A 29 -3.52 -6.51 6.31
CA TYR A 29 -4.03 -5.53 5.35
C TYR A 29 -3.31 -5.73 4.02
N PHE A 30 -4.06 -5.99 2.95
CA PHE A 30 -3.51 -6.22 1.63
C PHE A 30 -3.44 -4.90 0.86
N LEU A 31 -2.27 -4.63 0.30
CA LEU A 31 -2.09 -3.55 -0.67
C LEU A 31 -2.18 -4.19 -2.05
N GLU A 32 -3.32 -4.04 -2.73
CA GLU A 32 -3.48 -4.60 -4.07
C GLU A 32 -3.08 -3.58 -5.15
N PRO A 33 -2.20 -3.93 -6.09
CA PRO A 33 -1.46 -5.20 -6.22
C PRO A 33 -0.15 -5.30 -5.41
N ASN A 34 0.34 -4.20 -4.80
CA ASN A 34 1.47 -4.09 -3.85
C ASN A 34 1.99 -2.63 -3.88
N ILE A 35 3.21 -2.37 -3.38
CA ILE A 35 3.87 -1.07 -3.52
C ILE A 35 3.99 -0.61 -4.99
N GLU A 36 4.24 -1.52 -5.93
CA GLU A 36 4.25 -1.17 -7.37
C GLU A 36 2.86 -0.82 -7.88
N GLY A 37 1.84 -1.47 -7.33
CA GLY A 37 0.44 -1.08 -7.51
C GLY A 37 0.18 0.36 -7.14
N LEU A 38 0.62 0.75 -5.93
CA LEU A 38 0.53 2.12 -5.46
C LEU A 38 1.27 3.10 -6.40
N VAL A 39 2.46 2.73 -6.88
CA VAL A 39 3.24 3.56 -7.82
C VAL A 39 2.58 3.63 -9.21
N ARG A 40 1.96 2.55 -9.69
CA ARG A 40 1.16 2.55 -10.93
C ARG A 40 -0.06 3.46 -10.80
N SER A 41 -0.80 3.38 -9.69
CA SER A 41 -1.93 4.29 -9.45
C SER A 41 -1.49 5.75 -9.39
N ILE A 42 -0.30 6.06 -8.86
CA ILE A 42 0.27 7.42 -8.92
C ILE A 42 0.49 7.85 -10.38
N GLN A 43 1.07 6.98 -11.20
CA GLN A 43 1.29 7.24 -12.63
C GLN A 43 -0.01 7.45 -13.40
N GLU A 44 -1.04 6.65 -13.12
CA GLU A 44 -2.35 6.73 -13.78
C GLU A 44 -3.11 8.01 -13.39
N CYS A 45 -3.05 8.38 -12.10
CA CYS A 45 -3.71 9.58 -11.59
C CYS A 45 -3.03 10.89 -12.03
N ASP A 46 -1.70 10.89 -12.23
CA ASP A 46 -0.94 12.04 -12.76
C ASP A 46 0.26 11.53 -13.58
N PRO A 47 0.10 11.35 -14.91
CA PRO A 47 1.18 10.85 -15.78
C PRO A 47 2.41 11.76 -15.85
N THR A 48 2.26 13.03 -15.46
CA THR A 48 3.36 14.01 -15.46
C THR A 48 4.11 14.06 -14.13
N PHE A 49 3.65 13.29 -13.13
CA PHE A 49 4.23 13.27 -11.80
C PHE A 49 5.58 12.54 -11.80
N LEU A 50 6.67 13.32 -11.73
CA LEU A 50 8.04 12.81 -11.56
C LEU A 50 8.35 11.58 -12.44
N PRO A 51 8.20 11.69 -13.78
CA PRO A 51 8.14 10.53 -14.69
C PRO A 51 9.34 9.58 -14.55
N ASP A 52 10.54 10.14 -14.37
CA ASP A 52 11.75 9.36 -14.19
C ASP A 52 11.83 8.62 -12.85
N SER A 53 11.43 9.27 -11.76
CA SER A 53 11.41 8.64 -10.43
C SER A 53 10.30 7.60 -10.33
N VAL A 54 9.13 7.84 -10.94
CA VAL A 54 8.06 6.84 -11.02
C VAL A 54 8.53 5.60 -11.79
N ARG A 55 9.15 5.79 -12.97
CA ARG A 55 9.70 4.69 -13.77
C ARG A 55 10.74 3.88 -12.98
N ARG A 56 11.67 4.53 -12.28
CA ARG A 56 12.68 3.83 -11.46
C ARG A 56 12.08 3.17 -10.21
N ALA A 57 11.06 3.78 -9.61
CA ALA A 57 10.34 3.21 -8.47
C ALA A 57 9.62 1.90 -8.85
N LEU A 58 9.06 1.83 -10.07
CA LEU A 58 8.50 0.61 -10.65
C LEU A 58 9.57 -0.47 -10.92
N GLN A 59 10.80 -0.06 -11.21
CA GLN A 59 11.97 -0.96 -11.29
C GLN A 59 12.54 -1.33 -9.90
N LYS A 60 11.73 -1.20 -8.84
CA LYS A 60 12.08 -1.56 -7.45
C LYS A 60 13.26 -0.78 -6.86
N LYS A 61 13.62 0.40 -7.41
CA LYS A 61 14.64 1.26 -6.82
C LYS A 61 14.10 1.95 -5.56
N LEU A 62 14.64 1.56 -4.40
CA LEU A 62 14.16 2.01 -3.09
C LEU A 62 14.23 3.53 -2.90
N ASN A 63 15.32 4.16 -3.34
CA ASN A 63 15.47 5.61 -3.24
C ASN A 63 14.40 6.36 -4.04
N ASP A 64 14.09 5.89 -5.24
CA ASP A 64 13.06 6.51 -6.07
C ASP A 64 11.65 6.29 -5.49
N ARG A 65 11.37 5.14 -4.86
CA ARG A 65 10.13 4.94 -4.11
C ARG A 65 9.99 5.99 -3.00
N ASN A 66 11.05 6.22 -2.23
CA ASN A 66 11.06 7.25 -1.19
C ASN A 66 10.84 8.66 -1.77
N ILE A 67 11.47 8.98 -2.90
CA ILE A 67 11.28 10.27 -3.59
C ILE A 67 9.81 10.45 -4.00
N VAL A 68 9.24 9.44 -4.67
CA VAL A 68 7.84 9.44 -5.11
C VAL A 68 6.90 9.64 -3.93
N PHE A 69 7.02 8.83 -2.86
CA PHE A 69 6.11 8.94 -1.72
C PHE A 69 6.27 10.25 -0.93
N ASN A 70 7.50 10.75 -0.76
CA ASN A 70 7.73 12.04 -0.12
C ASN A 70 7.20 13.22 -0.94
N ALA A 71 7.17 13.11 -2.26
CA ALA A 71 6.54 14.11 -3.10
C ALA A 71 5.01 14.02 -3.04
N THR A 72 4.45 12.80 -3.06
CA THR A 72 2.99 12.55 -3.02
C THR A 72 2.34 13.00 -1.71
N LYS A 73 3.04 12.90 -0.57
CA LYS A 73 2.50 13.31 0.74
C LYS A 73 2.32 14.82 0.92
N ARG A 74 2.91 15.66 0.06
CA ARG A 74 2.88 17.14 0.19
C ARG A 74 1.46 17.69 0.08
N ALA A 75 1.11 18.68 0.89
CA ALA A 75 -0.26 19.24 0.96
C ALA A 75 -0.84 19.61 -0.43
N THR A 76 -0.02 20.21 -1.31
CA THR A 76 -0.36 20.61 -2.68
C THR A 76 -0.78 19.44 -3.60
N ARG A 77 -0.50 18.19 -3.22
CA ARG A 77 -0.83 16.98 -3.97
C ARG A 77 -2.08 16.26 -3.46
N ARG A 78 -3.03 17.01 -2.88
CA ARG A 78 -4.27 16.43 -2.33
C ARG A 78 -5.08 15.66 -3.38
N SER A 79 -5.30 16.25 -4.55
CA SER A 79 -6.05 15.61 -5.65
C SER A 79 -5.45 14.27 -6.09
N LEU A 80 -4.12 14.22 -6.24
CA LEU A 80 -3.38 13.00 -6.54
C LEU A 80 -3.60 11.94 -5.45
N ARG A 81 -3.45 12.29 -4.18
CA ARG A 81 -3.67 11.34 -3.07
C ARG A 81 -5.10 10.82 -3.03
N ASP A 82 -6.08 11.68 -3.26
CA ASP A 82 -7.49 11.29 -3.23
C ASP A 82 -7.84 10.36 -4.40
N CYS A 83 -7.25 10.58 -5.58
CA CYS A 83 -7.34 9.64 -6.71
C CYS A 83 -6.71 8.28 -6.36
N VAL A 84 -5.47 8.29 -5.85
CA VAL A 84 -4.75 7.05 -5.48
C VAL A 84 -5.49 6.24 -4.42
N ARG A 85 -6.07 6.90 -3.40
CA ARG A 85 -6.86 6.22 -2.36
C ARG A 85 -8.09 5.50 -2.90
N LYS A 86 -8.75 6.03 -3.94
CA LYS A 86 -9.87 5.34 -4.60
C LYS A 86 -9.42 4.06 -5.30
N ALA A 87 -8.22 4.06 -5.87
CA ALA A 87 -7.62 2.89 -6.51
C ALA A 87 -6.99 1.90 -5.52
N GLN A 88 -6.83 2.28 -4.26
CA GLN A 88 -6.10 1.53 -3.23
C GLN A 88 -6.87 1.48 -1.91
N PRO A 89 -8.02 0.78 -1.85
CA PRO A 89 -8.87 0.73 -0.66
C PRO A 89 -8.15 0.14 0.57
N GLY A 90 -7.28 -0.86 0.38
CA GLY A 90 -6.47 -1.44 1.46
C GLY A 90 -5.53 -0.45 2.14
N LEU A 91 -5.07 0.58 1.42
CA LEU A 91 -4.25 1.66 2.01
C LEU A 91 -5.06 2.51 3.00
N VAL A 92 -6.35 2.73 2.70
CA VAL A 92 -7.24 3.47 3.60
C VAL A 92 -7.50 2.66 4.87
N ALA A 93 -7.82 1.37 4.73
CA ALA A 93 -8.04 0.48 5.87
C ALA A 93 -6.81 0.41 6.79
N LEU A 94 -5.61 0.27 6.22
CA LEU A 94 -4.35 0.30 6.98
C LEU A 94 -4.14 1.64 7.69
N ALA A 95 -4.38 2.76 7.03
CA ALA A 95 -4.22 4.08 7.62
C ALA A 95 -5.17 4.32 8.80
N VAL A 96 -6.43 3.88 8.69
CA VAL A 96 -7.43 3.93 9.77
C VAL A 96 -6.96 3.09 10.95
N ALA A 97 -6.54 1.84 10.71
CA ALA A 97 -6.06 0.95 11.76
C ALA A 97 -4.86 1.52 12.52
N ILE A 98 -3.88 2.11 11.82
CA ILE A 98 -2.74 2.78 12.44
C ILE A 98 -3.19 3.98 13.28
N ALA A 99 -4.10 4.81 12.76
CA ALA A 99 -4.60 5.97 13.49
C ALA A 99 -5.35 5.58 14.76
N GLU A 100 -6.13 4.50 14.72
CA GLU A 100 -6.82 3.95 15.89
C GLU A 100 -5.84 3.41 16.94
N LEU A 101 -4.76 2.76 16.51
CA LEU A 101 -3.71 2.29 17.43
C LEU A 101 -3.03 3.46 18.14
N ILE A 102 -2.64 4.50 17.40
CA ILE A 102 -1.99 5.70 17.96
C ILE A 102 -2.93 6.44 18.92
N SER A 103 -4.24 6.46 18.63
CA SER A 103 -5.22 7.18 19.46
C SER A 103 -5.58 6.45 20.76
N ARG A 104 -5.15 5.19 20.93
CA ARG A 104 -5.38 4.38 22.13
C ARG A 104 -4.20 4.40 23.11
N GLU A 105 -3.07 4.99 22.69
CA GLU A 105 -1.90 5.27 23.52
C GLU A 105 -1.99 6.66 24.16
#